data_AF-A0A3D2C2U8-F1
#
_entry.id   AF-A0A3D2C2U8-F1
#
_cell.length_a   1.000
_cell.length_b   1.000
_cell.length_c   1.000
_cell.angle_alpha   90.00
_cell.angle_beta   90.00
_cell.angle_gamma   90.00
#
_symmetry.space_group_name_H-M   'P 1'
#
loop_
_entity.id
_entity.type
_entity.pdbx_description
1 polymer ?
#
loop_
_entity_poly.entity_id
_entity_poly.type
_entity_poly.pdbx_seq_one_letter_code
_entity_poly.pdbx_strand_id
1 'polypeptide(L)'
;MRNSAQGVIHFLPLVLIVGVATLGLLLVAQKKEVKLTPTSILAKPNTNVFGSLSATLTSQTATFNFVYSELNSAYVVDVSTSARMNKNENEGFGSGASSPILVADPQSKWDKYKCGATVYWRVLTADRRHKGQTQSAVVDCVASSTLASPDPFPSPVASPSPPSPSPTPSPRAFFWVRPYLVYPADKSMYPEYETAVKNYMVELQNWYKEKVGATFFMQPLVVVRSKYNYDTMRCDPGPLDSTPPSAECLSDPRRLDGNWGMYMNQAIHDGVEHWDEQTAALVFSAGGGGYAGANLYPNYAGWAIVGDWVLEPISGVVNDWGIPCKYSDGWQCSGGVPKGTPAHELGHAFGLGHPDPVLYAQPSIMKWHGDYPTVGFLQYEVDYLLQSPFFK
;
A
#
# COMPACT_ATOMS: atom_id res chain seq x y z
N MET A 1 -32.52 58.19 60.23
CA MET A 1 -32.37 59.51 59.56
C MET A 1 -32.62 59.33 58.08
N ARG A 2 -33.47 60.17 57.47
CA ARG A 2 -33.71 60.43 56.02
C ARG A 2 -33.77 59.19 55.10
N ASN A 3 -34.95 58.71 54.69
CA ASN A 3 -35.82 59.21 53.58
C ASN A 3 -35.21 58.88 52.20
N SER A 4 -35.93 58.40 51.16
CA SER A 4 -37.31 57.90 50.96
C SER A 4 -37.29 56.96 49.72
N ALA A 5 -38.14 55.93 49.54
CA ALA A 5 -39.59 55.96 49.21
C ALA A 5 -39.87 56.74 47.89
N GLN A 6 -40.70 56.34 46.90
CA GLN A 6 -41.80 55.33 46.73
C GLN A 6 -41.90 54.95 45.20
N GLY A 7 -42.77 54.07 44.69
CA GLY A 7 -43.80 53.14 45.23
C GLY A 7 -44.29 52.18 44.11
N VAL A 8 -44.83 50.96 44.31
CA VAL A 8 -46.07 50.44 44.98
C VAL A 8 -47.41 50.77 44.27
N ILE A 9 -48.34 49.78 44.29
CA ILE A 9 -49.83 49.79 44.03
C ILE A 9 -50.28 49.48 42.57
N HIS A 10 -51.27 48.61 42.23
CA HIS A 10 -51.92 47.43 42.88
C HIS A 10 -52.97 46.69 41.95
N PHE A 11 -53.42 45.49 42.40
CA PHE A 11 -54.76 44.84 42.25
C PHE A 11 -55.21 43.96 41.03
N LEU A 12 -56.06 42.97 41.39
CA LEU A 12 -56.74 41.84 40.73
C LEU A 12 -57.88 42.23 39.72
N PRO A 13 -58.72 41.30 39.14
CA PRO A 13 -58.57 39.91 38.64
C PRO A 13 -59.18 39.74 37.20
N LEU A 14 -59.64 38.52 36.78
CA LEU A 14 -61.02 38.19 36.29
C LEU A 14 -61.10 37.16 35.11
N VAL A 15 -61.88 36.07 35.29
CA VAL A 15 -62.71 35.26 34.31
C VAL A 15 -62.05 34.79 32.98
N LEU A 16 -61.93 33.49 32.65
CA LEU A 16 -62.88 32.36 32.52
C LEU A 16 -63.86 32.44 31.32
N ILE A 17 -63.52 31.82 30.19
CA ILE A 17 -64.51 31.32 29.21
C ILE A 17 -64.13 29.90 28.75
N VAL A 18 -65.14 29.03 28.70
CA VAL A 18 -65.10 27.63 28.25
C VAL A 18 -65.46 27.55 26.76
N GLY A 19 -64.85 26.63 26.01
CA GLY A 19 -65.18 26.39 24.59
C GLY A 19 -64.75 25.00 24.12
N VAL A 20 -65.69 24.05 24.12
CA VAL A 20 -65.49 22.64 23.73
C VAL A 20 -66.03 22.43 22.30
N ALA A 21 -65.41 21.54 21.52
CA ALA A 21 -66.06 20.39 20.83
C ALA A 21 -65.43 20.00 19.47
N THR A 22 -65.05 18.71 19.35
CA THR A 22 -65.31 17.76 18.22
C THR A 22 -64.87 18.09 16.77
N LEU A 23 -64.69 17.15 15.84
CA LEU A 23 -64.37 15.71 15.81
C LEU A 23 -64.20 15.38 14.30
N GLY A 24 -63.19 14.60 13.88
CA GLY A 24 -62.94 14.35 12.45
C GLY A 24 -62.23 13.03 12.13
N LEU A 25 -63.01 11.96 12.01
CA LEU A 25 -62.68 10.75 11.23
C LEU A 25 -62.87 11.10 9.72
N LEU A 26 -62.31 10.45 8.69
CA LEU A 26 -61.66 9.16 8.47
C LEU A 26 -61.01 9.20 7.05
N LEU A 27 -59.91 8.48 6.75
CA LEU A 27 -59.73 7.59 5.56
C LEU A 27 -58.29 7.14 5.30
N VAL A 28 -58.18 5.98 4.65
CA VAL A 28 -56.98 5.17 4.47
C VAL A 28 -56.41 5.29 3.06
N ALA A 29 -55.09 5.27 2.92
CA ALA A 29 -54.42 4.83 1.69
C ALA A 29 -53.05 4.19 1.99
N GLN A 30 -52.97 2.86 2.03
CA GLN A 30 -51.69 2.16 1.90
C GLN A 30 -51.21 2.31 0.44
N LYS A 31 -50.00 2.83 0.23
CA LYS A 31 -49.34 2.75 -1.08
C LYS A 31 -48.25 1.68 -1.05
N LYS A 32 -48.49 0.63 -1.82
CA LYS A 32 -47.63 -0.55 -1.97
C LYS A 32 -46.46 -0.20 -2.88
N GLU A 33 -45.26 -0.04 -2.33
CA GLU A 33 -44.07 0.17 -3.15
C GLU A 33 -43.58 -1.13 -3.77
N VAL A 34 -43.28 -1.05 -5.07
CA VAL A 34 -42.86 -2.19 -5.90
C VAL A 34 -41.35 -2.32 -5.80
N LYS A 35 -40.88 -3.50 -5.39
CA LYS A 35 -39.46 -3.84 -5.33
C LYS A 35 -38.88 -3.99 -6.73
N LEU A 36 -38.47 -2.87 -7.34
CA LEU A 36 -37.64 -2.87 -8.55
C LEU A 36 -36.19 -3.20 -8.17
N THR A 37 -35.74 -4.39 -8.55
CA THR A 37 -34.32 -4.75 -8.55
C THR A 37 -33.57 -3.95 -9.61
N PRO A 38 -32.54 -3.15 -9.26
CA PRO A 38 -31.63 -2.61 -10.25
C PRO A 38 -30.73 -3.75 -10.75
N THR A 39 -30.81 -4.04 -12.04
CA THR A 39 -29.85 -4.89 -12.75
C THR A 39 -28.43 -4.35 -12.55
N SER A 40 -27.45 -5.23 -12.34
CA SER A 40 -26.06 -4.81 -12.16
C SER A 40 -25.52 -4.11 -13.41
N ILE A 41 -25.43 -2.79 -13.37
CA ILE A 41 -24.55 -2.02 -14.25
C ILE A 41 -23.21 -1.98 -13.55
N LEU A 42 -22.23 -2.73 -14.07
CA LEU A 42 -20.88 -2.83 -13.53
C LEU A 42 -20.17 -1.48 -13.74
N ALA A 43 -20.36 -0.55 -12.80
CA ALA A 43 -19.66 0.74 -12.80
C ALA A 43 -18.16 0.49 -12.62
N LYS A 44 -17.37 1.10 -13.50
CA LYS A 44 -15.93 0.84 -13.63
C LYS A 44 -15.14 1.61 -12.57
N PRO A 45 -14.11 1.04 -11.91
CA PRO A 45 -13.34 1.75 -10.89
C PRO A 45 -12.47 2.84 -11.51
N ASN A 46 -12.66 4.07 -11.05
CA ASN A 46 -11.80 5.20 -11.40
C ASN A 46 -10.61 5.29 -10.44
N THR A 47 -9.54 4.55 -10.74
CA THR A 47 -8.23 4.75 -10.12
C THR A 47 -7.21 5.10 -11.20
N ASN A 48 -6.85 6.39 -11.31
CA ASN A 48 -5.92 6.90 -12.32
C ASN A 48 -4.45 6.61 -11.98
N VAL A 49 -4.15 5.34 -11.69
CA VAL A 49 -2.86 4.84 -11.22
C VAL A 49 -2.39 3.73 -12.14
N PHE A 50 -1.13 3.81 -12.57
CA PHE A 50 -0.48 2.71 -13.27
C PHE A 50 0.09 1.71 -12.26
N GLY A 51 -0.36 0.46 -12.35
CA GLY A 51 0.15 -0.69 -11.57
C GLY A 51 0.84 -1.70 -12.47
N SER A 52 1.39 -2.77 -11.86
CA SER A 52 2.03 -3.89 -12.57
C SER A 52 3.04 -3.47 -13.64
N LEU A 53 3.82 -2.41 -13.36
CA LEU A 53 4.81 -1.87 -14.27
C LEU A 53 5.98 -2.84 -14.41
N SER A 54 6.25 -3.32 -15.62
CA SER A 54 7.48 -4.09 -15.92
C SER A 54 7.96 -3.80 -17.34
N ALA A 55 9.26 -3.98 -17.59
CA ALA A 55 9.82 -3.85 -18.93
C ALA A 55 10.80 -4.98 -19.25
N THR A 56 10.76 -5.43 -20.51
CA THR A 56 11.75 -6.34 -21.09
C THR A 56 12.44 -5.59 -22.22
N LEU A 57 13.70 -5.25 -22.01
CA LEU A 57 14.49 -4.43 -22.92
C LEU A 57 15.52 -5.30 -23.62
N THR A 58 15.42 -5.45 -24.94
CA THR A 58 16.36 -6.23 -25.75
C THR A 58 17.00 -5.40 -26.86
N SER A 59 18.02 -5.95 -27.53
CA SER A 59 18.63 -5.34 -28.73
C SER A 59 17.64 -5.06 -29.87
N GLN A 60 16.59 -5.87 -30.02
CA GLN A 60 15.64 -5.81 -31.14
C GLN A 60 14.30 -5.19 -30.75
N THR A 61 13.89 -5.32 -29.49
CA THR A 61 12.58 -4.88 -28.98
C THR A 61 12.67 -4.35 -27.56
N ALA A 62 11.92 -3.29 -27.27
CA ALA A 62 11.59 -2.89 -25.90
C ALA A 62 10.09 -3.10 -25.66
N THR A 63 9.75 -3.87 -24.63
CA THR A 63 8.37 -4.21 -24.27
C THR A 63 8.07 -3.63 -22.90
N PHE A 64 6.99 -2.86 -22.76
CA PHE A 64 6.57 -2.23 -21.51
C PHE A 64 5.17 -2.71 -21.12
N ASN A 65 5.07 -3.46 -20.03
CA ASN A 65 3.80 -3.92 -19.45
C ASN A 65 3.34 -2.97 -18.36
N PHE A 66 2.03 -2.79 -18.25
CA PHE A 66 1.36 -2.04 -17.20
C PHE A 66 -0.10 -2.48 -17.07
N VAL A 67 -0.71 -2.18 -15.93
CA VAL A 67 -2.15 -2.16 -15.73
C VAL A 67 -2.57 -0.72 -15.49
N TYR A 68 -3.65 -0.28 -16.11
CA TYR A 68 -4.28 1.01 -15.83
C TYR A 68 -5.79 0.80 -15.69
N SER A 69 -6.38 1.37 -14.65
CA SER A 69 -7.74 1.03 -14.24
C SER A 69 -8.81 1.65 -15.14
N GLU A 70 -8.56 2.86 -15.66
CA GLU A 70 -9.49 3.55 -16.55
C GLU A 70 -9.32 3.16 -18.02
N LEU A 71 -10.31 3.48 -18.86
CA LEU A 71 -10.22 3.27 -20.31
C LEU A 71 -9.57 4.51 -20.92
N ASN A 72 -8.32 4.39 -21.40
CA ASN A 72 -7.70 5.42 -22.23
C ASN A 72 -7.65 4.98 -23.70
N SER A 73 -7.66 5.93 -24.62
CA SER A 73 -7.53 5.65 -26.06
C SER A 73 -6.09 5.31 -26.46
N ALA A 74 -5.11 5.82 -25.71
CA ALA A 74 -3.70 5.45 -25.87
C ALA A 74 -2.87 5.75 -24.62
N TYR A 75 -1.71 5.11 -24.59
CA TYR A 75 -0.66 5.26 -23.58
C TYR A 75 0.67 5.53 -24.27
N VAL A 76 1.59 6.15 -23.54
CA VAL A 76 2.89 6.59 -24.03
C VAL A 76 3.97 6.22 -23.02
N VAL A 77 5.14 5.80 -23.50
CA VAL A 77 6.34 5.55 -22.69
C VAL A 77 7.35 6.65 -22.94
N ASP A 78 7.80 7.31 -21.88
CA ASP A 78 9.01 8.14 -21.90
C ASP A 78 10.18 7.33 -21.30
N VAL A 79 11.40 7.51 -21.83
CA VAL A 79 12.63 6.87 -21.31
C VAL A 79 13.74 7.90 -21.03
N SER A 80 14.66 7.61 -20.11
CA SER A 80 15.74 8.52 -19.70
C SER A 80 16.97 7.77 -19.17
N THR A 81 18.14 8.42 -19.17
CA THR A 81 19.34 7.94 -18.44
C THR A 81 19.38 8.39 -16.98
N SER A 82 18.27 8.92 -16.43
CA SER A 82 18.18 9.42 -15.04
C SER A 82 16.84 9.01 -14.42
N ALA A 83 16.88 8.50 -13.18
CA ALA A 83 15.67 8.17 -12.40
C ALA A 83 14.71 9.36 -12.21
N ARG A 84 15.25 10.58 -12.22
CA ARG A 84 14.46 11.83 -12.13
C ARG A 84 13.86 12.26 -13.47
N MET A 85 14.04 11.49 -14.55
CA MET A 85 13.55 11.79 -15.90
C MET A 85 13.88 13.23 -16.32
N ASN A 86 15.17 13.59 -16.21
CA ASN A 86 15.66 14.97 -16.41
C ASN A 86 17.02 15.05 -17.12
N LYS A 87 17.53 13.93 -17.64
CA LYS A 87 18.78 13.86 -18.42
C LYS A 87 18.58 12.91 -19.59
N ASN A 88 18.90 13.37 -20.80
CA ASN A 88 18.75 12.60 -22.05
C ASN A 88 17.36 11.94 -22.18
N GLU A 89 16.28 12.61 -21.80
CA GLU A 89 14.93 12.04 -21.93
C GLU A 89 14.54 11.89 -23.41
N ASN A 90 13.98 10.75 -23.77
CA ASN A 90 13.29 10.52 -25.04
C ASN A 90 11.80 10.38 -24.74
N GLU A 91 11.11 11.49 -24.95
CA GLU A 91 9.67 11.62 -24.78
C GLU A 91 8.94 10.93 -25.93
N GLY A 92 7.99 10.05 -25.62
CA GLY A 92 7.23 9.33 -26.65
C GLY A 92 7.98 8.19 -27.35
N PHE A 93 9.00 7.62 -26.69
CA PHE A 93 9.79 6.49 -27.18
C PHE A 93 8.95 5.30 -27.70
N GLY A 94 7.84 5.02 -27.00
CA GLY A 94 6.81 4.06 -27.43
C GLY A 94 5.40 4.58 -27.18
N SER A 95 4.43 4.08 -27.93
CA SER A 95 3.01 4.34 -27.71
C SER A 95 2.14 3.18 -28.17
N GLY A 96 0.93 3.07 -27.62
CA GLY A 96 -0.01 2.00 -27.96
C GLY A 96 -1.37 2.16 -27.28
N ALA A 97 -2.39 1.49 -27.79
CA ALA A 97 -3.76 1.56 -27.24
C ALA A 97 -3.94 0.79 -25.92
N SER A 98 -3.02 -0.11 -25.60
CA SER A 98 -3.07 -0.99 -24.41
C SER A 98 -1.67 -1.46 -24.01
N SER A 99 -1.59 -2.14 -22.87
CA SER A 99 -0.40 -2.93 -22.48
C SER A 99 -0.38 -4.28 -23.22
N PRO A 100 0.79 -4.79 -23.62
CA PRO A 100 2.09 -4.12 -23.58
C PRO A 100 2.28 -3.10 -24.71
N ILE A 101 3.06 -2.05 -24.44
CA ILE A 101 3.63 -1.21 -25.51
C ILE A 101 4.90 -1.90 -26.02
N LEU A 102 4.93 -2.21 -27.32
CA LEU A 102 6.07 -2.79 -28.01
C LEU A 102 6.75 -1.74 -28.90
N VAL A 103 8.06 -1.58 -28.73
CA VAL A 103 8.92 -0.73 -29.55
C VAL A 103 9.91 -1.64 -30.29
N ALA A 104 9.69 -1.84 -31.58
CA ALA A 104 10.67 -2.48 -32.46
C ALA A 104 11.82 -1.51 -32.79
N ASP A 105 13.02 -2.06 -32.95
CA ASP A 105 14.27 -1.33 -33.20
C ASP A 105 14.49 -0.13 -32.24
N PRO A 106 14.58 -0.39 -30.92
CA PRO A 106 14.74 0.67 -29.92
C PRO A 106 16.08 1.43 -30.05
N GLN A 107 17.11 0.82 -30.65
CA GLN A 107 18.44 1.42 -30.81
C GLN A 107 18.45 2.56 -31.85
N SER A 108 17.72 2.43 -32.97
CA SER A 108 17.61 3.53 -33.94
C SER A 108 16.75 4.69 -33.44
N LYS A 109 15.82 4.44 -32.52
CA LYS A 109 14.98 5.48 -31.90
C LYS A 109 15.68 6.31 -30.83
N TRP A 110 16.69 5.78 -30.15
CA TRP A 110 17.37 6.49 -29.07
C TRP A 110 18.83 6.06 -28.93
N ASP A 111 19.76 6.98 -29.17
CA ASP A 111 21.19 6.70 -29.20
C ASP A 111 21.80 6.27 -27.85
N LYS A 112 21.06 6.43 -26.74
CA LYS A 112 21.45 5.96 -25.40
C LYS A 112 20.92 4.56 -25.08
N TYR A 113 19.98 4.04 -25.87
CA TYR A 113 19.50 2.66 -25.73
C TYR A 113 20.60 1.72 -26.22
N LYS A 114 21.43 1.23 -25.30
CA LYS A 114 22.59 0.38 -25.61
C LYS A 114 22.62 -0.82 -24.69
N CYS A 115 23.15 -1.93 -25.19
CA CYS A 115 23.37 -3.15 -24.44
C CYS A 115 24.09 -2.90 -23.11
N GLY A 116 23.56 -3.44 -22.01
CA GLY A 116 24.05 -3.23 -20.65
C GLY A 116 23.75 -1.86 -20.04
N ALA A 117 23.07 -0.94 -20.74
CA ALA A 117 22.67 0.34 -20.17
C ALA A 117 21.40 0.18 -19.32
N THR A 118 21.40 0.79 -18.13
CA THR A 118 20.19 1.01 -17.35
C THR A 118 19.37 2.14 -17.97
N VAL A 119 18.13 1.81 -18.34
CA VAL A 119 17.15 2.75 -18.88
C VAL A 119 16.07 2.97 -17.82
N TYR A 120 15.89 4.23 -17.42
CA TYR A 120 14.75 4.64 -16.60
C TYR A 120 13.56 4.93 -17.52
N TRP A 121 12.36 4.59 -17.09
CA TRP A 121 11.17 4.71 -17.93
C TRP A 121 9.91 4.94 -17.09
N ARG A 122 8.90 5.55 -17.71
CA ARG A 122 7.55 5.70 -17.10
C ARG A 122 6.49 5.57 -18.19
N VAL A 123 5.33 5.01 -17.84
CA VAL A 123 4.13 5.04 -18.69
C VAL A 123 3.28 6.26 -18.32
N LEU A 124 2.64 6.86 -19.31
CA LEU A 124 1.71 7.97 -19.19
C LEU A 124 0.44 7.66 -19.98
N THR A 125 -0.66 8.32 -19.62
CA THR A 125 -1.81 8.47 -20.51
C THR A 125 -1.41 9.32 -21.73
N ALA A 126 -2.09 9.18 -22.88
CA ALA A 126 -1.75 9.93 -24.09
C ALA A 126 -1.86 11.47 -23.93
N ASP A 127 -2.73 11.95 -23.02
CA ASP A 127 -2.83 13.35 -22.63
C ASP A 127 -1.77 13.79 -21.59
N ARG A 128 -0.96 12.84 -21.12
CA ARG A 128 0.16 12.96 -20.16
C ARG A 128 -0.22 13.52 -18.79
N ARG A 129 -1.52 13.56 -18.47
CA ARG A 129 -2.05 14.03 -17.18
C ARG A 129 -1.77 13.05 -16.06
N HIS A 130 -1.81 11.75 -16.33
CA HIS A 130 -1.49 10.71 -15.38
C HIS A 130 -0.19 10.02 -15.77
N LYS A 131 0.67 9.77 -14.78
CA LYS A 131 2.01 9.24 -14.95
C LYS A 131 2.22 8.11 -13.94
N GLY A 132 2.71 6.97 -14.41
CA GLY A 132 3.22 5.92 -13.54
C GLY A 132 4.49 6.35 -12.82
N GLN A 133 4.84 5.65 -11.75
CA GLN A 133 6.14 5.81 -11.11
C GLN A 133 7.27 5.51 -12.11
N THR A 134 8.38 6.25 -12.03
CA THR A 134 9.57 5.92 -12.81
C THR A 134 10.11 4.57 -12.36
N GLN A 135 10.24 3.65 -13.30
CA GLN A 135 10.88 2.35 -13.15
C GLN A 135 12.26 2.35 -13.82
N SER A 136 12.99 1.26 -13.71
CA SER A 136 14.20 1.04 -14.52
C SER A 136 14.27 -0.39 -15.05
N ALA A 137 15.02 -0.59 -16.12
CA ALA A 137 15.38 -1.92 -16.64
C ALA A 137 16.72 -1.83 -17.38
N VAL A 138 17.47 -2.93 -17.42
CA VAL A 138 18.72 -3.02 -18.18
C VAL A 138 18.44 -3.55 -19.58
N VAL A 139 19.05 -2.97 -20.61
CA VAL A 139 18.96 -3.47 -21.99
C VAL A 139 19.79 -4.74 -22.13
N ASP A 140 19.12 -5.89 -22.22
CA ASP A 140 19.78 -7.18 -22.41
C ASP A 140 19.99 -7.50 -23.91
N CYS A 141 21.22 -7.76 -24.28
CA CYS A 141 21.59 -8.07 -25.66
C CYS A 141 22.26 -9.44 -25.83
N VAL A 142 22.26 -10.33 -24.82
CA VAL A 142 22.67 -11.71 -25.12
C VAL A 142 21.71 -12.26 -26.17
N ALA A 143 22.28 -12.62 -27.32
CA ALA A 143 21.52 -13.25 -28.38
C ALA A 143 20.96 -14.57 -27.85
N SER A 144 19.64 -14.73 -27.88
CA SER A 144 18.98 -16.02 -27.73
C SER A 144 19.41 -16.93 -28.88
N SER A 145 20.55 -17.58 -28.71
CA SER A 145 21.12 -18.51 -29.68
C SER A 145 20.24 -19.76 -29.73
N THR A 146 19.35 -19.79 -30.72
CA THR A 146 18.95 -21.00 -31.46
C THR A 146 18.87 -22.30 -30.65
N LEU A 147 17.64 -22.71 -30.30
CA LEU A 147 17.33 -24.13 -30.17
C LEU A 147 17.60 -24.80 -31.52
N ALA A 148 18.74 -25.47 -31.64
CA ALA A 148 19.05 -26.30 -32.79
C ALA A 148 18.11 -27.51 -32.78
N SER A 149 17.31 -27.64 -33.84
CA SER A 149 16.51 -28.85 -34.08
C SER A 149 17.46 -30.01 -34.40
N PRO A 150 17.42 -31.15 -33.67
CA PRO A 150 18.13 -32.34 -34.09
C PRO A 150 17.42 -32.98 -35.29
N ASP A 151 18.21 -33.35 -36.31
CA ASP A 151 17.76 -34.09 -37.49
C ASP A 151 17.34 -35.54 -37.15
N PRO A 152 16.54 -36.21 -38.00
CA PRO A 152 15.94 -37.49 -37.67
C PRO A 152 16.93 -38.67 -37.84
N PHE A 153 17.08 -39.46 -36.78
CA PHE A 153 17.60 -40.84 -36.86
C PHE A 153 16.49 -41.85 -36.55
N PRO A 154 16.52 -43.06 -37.14
CA PRO A 154 15.33 -43.92 -37.25
C PRO A 154 14.97 -44.61 -35.94
N SER A 155 13.66 -44.78 -35.73
CA SER A 155 13.07 -45.36 -34.53
C SER A 155 13.55 -46.78 -34.21
N PRO A 156 14.09 -47.05 -33.02
CA PRO A 156 14.10 -48.39 -32.46
C PRO A 156 12.69 -48.77 -31.97
N VAL A 157 12.36 -50.06 -32.06
CA VAL A 157 11.04 -50.61 -31.73
C VAL A 157 10.70 -50.40 -30.25
N ALA A 158 9.44 -50.05 -29.97
CA ALA A 158 8.97 -49.78 -28.62
C ALA A 158 9.07 -51.01 -27.69
N SER A 159 9.71 -50.81 -26.54
CA SER A 159 9.66 -51.72 -25.39
C SER A 159 8.69 -51.14 -24.35
N PRO A 160 7.87 -51.94 -23.65
CA PRO A 160 6.85 -51.41 -22.75
C PRO A 160 7.46 -50.74 -21.52
N SER A 161 7.23 -49.44 -21.37
CA SER A 161 7.65 -48.67 -20.19
C SER A 161 6.93 -49.16 -18.92
N PRO A 162 7.62 -49.22 -17.77
CA PRO A 162 6.96 -49.48 -16.49
C PRO A 162 5.99 -48.34 -16.12
N PRO A 163 4.99 -48.59 -15.27
CA PRO A 163 4.02 -47.58 -14.86
C PRO A 163 4.73 -46.40 -14.18
N SER A 164 4.42 -45.18 -14.61
CA SER A 164 4.93 -43.95 -13.99
C SER A 164 4.55 -43.93 -12.51
N PRO A 165 5.47 -43.59 -11.59
CA PRO A 165 5.10 -43.34 -10.20
C PRO A 165 4.08 -42.22 -10.15
N SER A 166 3.05 -42.36 -9.31
CA SER A 166 2.07 -41.30 -9.06
C SER A 166 2.79 -40.05 -8.52
N PRO A 167 2.37 -38.83 -8.90
CA PRO A 167 3.00 -37.62 -8.42
C PRO A 167 2.91 -37.55 -6.89
N THR A 168 4.06 -37.46 -6.24
CA THR A 168 4.13 -37.14 -4.81
C THR A 168 3.43 -35.80 -4.57
N PRO A 169 2.55 -35.67 -3.57
CA PRO A 169 1.93 -34.38 -3.27
C PRO A 169 3.00 -33.33 -3.01
N SER A 170 2.99 -32.24 -3.80
CA SER A 170 3.90 -31.12 -3.57
C SER A 170 3.68 -30.58 -2.15
N PRO A 171 4.75 -30.26 -1.38
CA PRO A 171 4.58 -29.72 -0.05
C PRO A 171 3.68 -28.48 -0.09
N ARG A 172 2.73 -28.40 0.84
CA ARG A 172 1.78 -27.29 0.92
C ARG A 172 2.57 -25.99 1.11
N ALA A 173 2.43 -25.07 0.16
CA ALA A 173 2.92 -23.70 0.28
C ALA A 173 2.35 -23.07 1.56
N PHE A 174 3.21 -22.51 2.41
CA PHE A 174 2.81 -21.88 3.67
C PHE A 174 2.98 -20.38 3.56
N PHE A 175 1.90 -19.65 3.88
CA PHE A 175 1.85 -18.20 3.79
C PHE A 175 1.93 -17.60 5.20
N TRP A 176 2.74 -16.57 5.39
CA TRP A 176 3.07 -16.04 6.71
C TRP A 176 3.05 -14.51 6.76
N VAL A 177 2.64 -13.94 7.89
CA VAL A 177 3.06 -12.60 8.27
C VAL A 177 4.35 -12.69 9.08
N ARG A 178 5.40 -11.97 8.66
CA ARG A 178 6.68 -11.85 9.37
C ARG A 178 6.83 -10.47 9.99
N PRO A 179 6.66 -10.32 11.32
CA PRO A 179 6.82 -9.03 11.97
C PRO A 179 8.28 -8.74 12.34
N TYR A 180 8.72 -7.50 12.09
CA TYR A 180 10.06 -7.01 12.36
C TYR A 180 10.01 -5.71 13.19
N LEU A 181 10.95 -5.53 14.11
CA LEU A 181 11.25 -4.25 14.74
C LEU A 181 12.67 -3.84 14.36
N VAL A 182 12.80 -2.85 13.47
CA VAL A 182 14.08 -2.41 12.90
C VAL A 182 14.53 -1.12 13.60
N TYR A 183 15.82 -1.05 13.95
CA TYR A 183 16.46 0.17 14.47
C TYR A 183 17.86 0.42 13.88
N PRO A 184 18.36 1.67 13.84
CA PRO A 184 19.65 2.00 13.22
C PRO A 184 20.87 1.47 13.98
N ALA A 185 22.01 1.34 13.27
CA ALA A 185 23.26 0.83 13.81
C ALA A 185 23.81 1.64 14.99
N ASP A 186 23.73 2.96 14.93
CA ASP A 186 24.31 3.90 15.90
C ASP A 186 23.38 4.28 17.05
N LYS A 187 22.17 3.70 17.10
CA LYS A 187 21.14 4.06 18.08
C LYS A 187 20.86 2.91 19.06
N SER A 188 20.43 3.29 20.27
CA SER A 188 19.87 2.35 21.24
C SER A 188 18.43 2.01 20.88
N MET A 189 18.08 0.75 20.99
CA MET A 189 16.69 0.26 20.89
C MET A 189 15.95 0.53 22.21
N TYR A 190 14.67 0.93 22.15
CA TYR A 190 13.79 1.10 23.31
C TYR A 190 13.08 -0.23 23.64
N PRO A 191 13.38 -0.90 24.77
CA PRO A 191 12.77 -2.21 25.11
C PRO A 191 11.23 -2.18 25.19
N GLU A 192 10.67 -1.01 25.46
CA GLU A 192 9.24 -0.73 25.47
C GLU A 192 8.62 -0.88 24.07
N TYR A 193 9.36 -0.58 22.99
CA TYR A 193 8.90 -0.79 21.60
C TYR A 193 8.73 -2.28 21.30
N GLU A 194 9.70 -3.12 21.69
CA GLU A 194 9.60 -4.58 21.49
C GLU A 194 8.41 -5.16 22.25
N THR A 195 8.22 -4.72 23.50
CA THR A 195 7.10 -5.15 24.36
C THR A 195 5.76 -4.71 23.77
N ALA A 196 5.65 -3.44 23.33
CA ALA A 196 4.43 -2.89 22.77
C ALA A 196 4.07 -3.53 21.41
N VAL A 197 5.04 -3.74 20.53
CA VAL A 197 4.83 -4.41 19.24
C VAL A 197 4.35 -5.85 19.44
N LYS A 198 4.96 -6.62 20.36
CA LYS A 198 4.51 -7.98 20.69
C LYS A 198 3.06 -8.01 21.20
N ASN A 199 2.68 -7.06 22.06
CA ASN A 199 1.30 -6.96 22.56
C ASN A 199 0.33 -6.56 21.43
N TYR A 200 0.72 -5.59 20.60
CA TYR A 200 -0.09 -5.11 19.49
C TYR A 200 -0.26 -6.17 18.38
N MET A 201 0.72 -7.02 18.11
CA MET A 201 0.60 -8.16 17.18
C MET A 201 -0.57 -9.08 17.54
N VAL A 202 -0.75 -9.38 18.84
CA VAL A 202 -1.86 -10.20 19.35
C VAL A 202 -3.20 -9.44 19.23
N GLU A 203 -3.22 -8.15 19.54
CA GLU A 203 -4.38 -7.29 19.33
C GLU A 203 -4.82 -7.28 17.86
N LEU A 204 -3.87 -7.12 16.94
CA LEU A 204 -4.09 -7.06 15.51
C LEU A 204 -4.65 -8.38 14.95
N GLN A 205 -4.07 -9.53 15.32
CA GLN A 205 -4.61 -10.82 14.90
C GLN A 205 -6.03 -11.06 15.43
N ASN A 206 -6.33 -10.64 16.66
CA ASN A 206 -7.67 -10.74 17.24
C ASN A 206 -8.66 -9.80 16.55
N TRP A 207 -8.25 -8.57 16.23
CA TRP A 207 -9.07 -7.61 15.51
C TRP A 207 -9.39 -8.10 14.09
N TYR A 208 -8.39 -8.60 13.34
CA TYR A 208 -8.64 -9.24 12.04
C TYR A 208 -9.63 -10.42 12.17
N LYS A 209 -9.44 -11.27 13.19
CA LYS A 209 -10.36 -12.39 13.48
C LYS A 209 -11.80 -11.92 13.74
N GLU A 210 -11.98 -10.83 14.48
CA GLU A 210 -13.29 -10.24 14.78
C GLU A 210 -13.95 -9.64 13.52
N LYS A 211 -13.20 -8.85 12.72
CA LYS A 211 -13.76 -8.11 11.59
C LYS A 211 -13.91 -8.92 10.30
N VAL A 212 -13.11 -9.97 10.13
CA VAL A 212 -13.08 -10.83 8.92
C VAL A 212 -13.70 -12.21 9.19
N GLY A 213 -13.75 -12.67 10.45
CA GLY A 213 -14.14 -14.03 10.84
C GLY A 213 -12.99 -15.05 10.77
N ALA A 214 -11.86 -14.68 10.19
CA ALA A 214 -10.62 -15.46 10.12
C ALA A 214 -9.41 -14.54 10.40
N THR A 215 -8.26 -15.13 10.69
CA THR A 215 -7.00 -14.40 10.87
C THR A 215 -5.84 -15.17 10.27
N PHE A 216 -4.76 -14.47 10.02
CA PHE A 216 -3.57 -14.99 9.35
C PHE A 216 -2.57 -15.61 10.33
N PHE A 217 -1.69 -16.47 9.83
CA PHE A 217 -0.57 -17.00 10.60
C PHE A 217 0.56 -15.96 10.70
N MET A 218 0.86 -15.52 11.91
CA MET A 218 1.95 -14.56 12.20
C MET A 218 3.11 -15.28 12.88
N GLN A 219 4.33 -15.02 12.43
CA GLN A 219 5.55 -15.52 13.10
C GLN A 219 5.94 -14.63 14.31
N PRO A 220 6.79 -15.10 15.23
CA PRO A 220 7.32 -14.27 16.32
C PRO A 220 8.05 -13.02 15.81
N LEU A 221 8.01 -11.94 16.59
CA LEU A 221 8.72 -10.69 16.29
C LEU A 221 10.24 -10.91 16.20
N VAL A 222 10.83 -10.47 15.10
CA VAL A 222 12.30 -10.41 14.93
C VAL A 222 12.77 -8.98 15.14
N VAL A 223 13.63 -8.77 16.14
CA VAL A 223 14.29 -7.46 16.35
C VAL A 223 15.57 -7.41 15.51
N VAL A 224 15.70 -6.37 14.69
CA VAL A 224 16.76 -6.22 13.69
C VAL A 224 17.53 -4.92 13.95
N ARG A 225 18.83 -5.03 14.21
CA ARG A 225 19.75 -3.89 14.16
C ARG A 225 20.25 -3.73 12.74
N SER A 226 19.96 -2.59 12.12
CA SER A 226 20.50 -2.23 10.81
C SER A 226 22.04 -2.17 10.84
N LYS A 227 22.67 -2.42 9.69
CA LYS A 227 24.10 -2.15 9.45
C LYS A 227 24.38 -0.67 9.13
N TYR A 228 23.35 0.13 8.92
CA TYR A 228 23.42 1.55 8.57
C TYR A 228 23.07 2.45 9.76
N ASN A 229 23.74 3.60 9.84
CA ASN A 229 23.44 4.63 10.85
C ASN A 229 22.14 5.37 10.51
N TYR A 230 21.54 6.00 11.52
CA TYR A 230 20.26 6.70 11.41
C TYR A 230 20.27 7.80 10.35
N ASP A 231 21.28 8.67 10.35
CA ASP A 231 21.35 9.77 9.39
C ASP A 231 21.59 9.26 7.95
N THR A 232 22.25 8.12 7.79
CA THR A 232 22.30 7.40 6.50
C THR A 232 20.88 6.96 6.11
N MET A 233 20.21 6.17 6.96
CA MET A 233 18.87 5.64 6.66
C MET A 233 17.82 6.74 6.39
N ARG A 234 17.92 7.86 7.12
CA ARG A 234 16.96 8.99 7.10
C ARG A 234 17.16 9.96 5.94
N CYS A 235 18.41 10.18 5.50
CA CYS A 235 18.77 11.29 4.62
C CYS A 235 19.52 10.89 3.35
N ASP A 236 19.97 9.65 3.23
CA ASP A 236 20.58 9.12 2.00
C ASP A 236 19.48 8.70 1.00
N PRO A 237 19.49 9.20 -0.25
CA PRO A 237 18.55 8.77 -1.29
C PRO A 237 18.52 7.24 -1.53
N GLY A 238 19.56 6.50 -1.14
CA GLY A 238 19.51 5.06 -0.92
C GLY A 238 20.89 4.39 -1.00
N PRO A 239 21.07 3.18 -0.43
CA PRO A 239 22.39 2.56 -0.31
C PRO A 239 23.01 2.06 -1.63
N LEU A 240 22.33 2.28 -2.76
CA LEU A 240 22.81 2.05 -4.13
C LEU A 240 23.13 3.36 -4.87
N ASP A 241 22.87 4.51 -4.27
CA ASP A 241 23.26 5.84 -4.75
C ASP A 241 24.57 6.24 -4.05
N SER A 242 25.51 6.84 -4.79
CA SER A 242 26.74 7.38 -4.23
C SER A 242 26.58 8.80 -3.65
N THR A 243 25.38 9.37 -3.75
CA THR A 243 25.05 10.73 -3.30
C THR A 243 24.98 10.76 -1.76
N PRO A 244 25.86 11.51 -1.07
CA PRO A 244 25.82 11.57 0.39
C PRO A 244 24.54 12.27 0.89
N PRO A 245 24.13 12.03 2.15
CA PRO A 245 23.04 12.74 2.81
C PRO A 245 23.08 14.27 2.61
N SER A 246 21.92 14.87 2.31
CA SER A 246 21.80 16.31 2.13
C SER A 246 22.01 17.09 3.43
N ALA A 247 22.68 18.25 3.37
CA ALA A 247 22.88 19.09 4.54
C ALA A 247 21.55 19.62 5.10
N GLU A 248 20.56 19.81 4.23
CA GLU A 248 19.19 20.19 4.55
C GLU A 248 18.47 19.11 5.38
N CYS A 249 18.65 17.82 5.06
CA CYS A 249 18.08 16.73 5.84
C CYS A 249 18.82 16.52 7.16
N LEU A 250 20.16 16.58 7.14
CA LEU A 250 20.97 16.43 8.36
C LEU A 250 20.68 17.53 9.39
N SER A 251 20.40 18.77 8.95
CA SER A 251 20.12 19.91 9.83
C SER A 251 18.68 20.03 10.31
N ASP A 252 17.71 19.36 9.68
CA ASP A 252 16.31 19.36 10.12
C ASP A 252 15.87 17.96 10.60
N PRO A 253 15.72 17.73 11.91
CA PRO A 253 15.35 16.42 12.48
C PRO A 253 13.90 16.00 12.16
N ARG A 254 13.12 16.83 11.46
CA ARG A 254 11.77 16.49 10.98
C ARG A 254 11.79 15.83 9.60
N ARG A 255 12.91 15.88 8.88
CA ARG A 255 13.01 15.42 7.49
C ARG A 255 13.35 13.93 7.41
N LEU A 256 12.65 13.26 6.49
CA LEU A 256 12.86 11.89 6.06
C LEU A 256 13.00 11.89 4.52
N ASP A 257 14.15 12.36 4.04
CA ASP A 257 14.42 12.52 2.60
C ASP A 257 14.95 11.23 1.95
N GLY A 258 15.46 10.30 2.76
CA GLY A 258 16.06 9.06 2.31
C GLY A 258 15.04 7.97 1.96
N ASN A 259 15.48 6.96 1.22
CA ASN A 259 14.62 5.82 0.85
C ASN A 259 14.46 4.85 2.03
N TRP A 260 13.66 5.26 3.02
CA TRP A 260 13.45 4.55 4.27
C TRP A 260 12.96 3.10 4.06
N GLY A 261 12.05 2.88 3.11
CA GLY A 261 11.55 1.55 2.77
C GLY A 261 12.63 0.62 2.22
N MET A 262 13.51 1.11 1.34
CA MET A 262 14.68 0.34 0.90
C MET A 262 15.65 0.08 2.05
N TYR A 263 15.84 1.04 2.96
CA TYR A 263 16.69 0.82 4.14
C TYR A 263 16.11 -0.22 5.13
N MET A 264 14.79 -0.38 5.21
CA MET A 264 14.17 -1.49 5.96
C MET A 264 14.44 -2.85 5.28
N ASN A 265 14.19 -2.96 3.98
CA ASN A 265 14.50 -4.18 3.22
C ASN A 265 16.00 -4.54 3.33
N GLN A 266 16.88 -3.54 3.24
CA GLN A 266 18.34 -3.71 3.38
C GLN A 266 18.79 -4.14 4.78
N ALA A 267 18.06 -3.77 5.83
CA ALA A 267 18.34 -4.21 7.19
C ALA A 267 17.87 -5.66 7.44
N ILE A 268 16.79 -6.10 6.79
CA ILE A 268 16.14 -7.41 7.02
C ILE A 268 16.69 -8.50 6.07
N HIS A 269 16.91 -8.15 4.80
CA HIS A 269 17.23 -9.08 3.69
C HIS A 269 18.54 -8.74 2.97
N ASP A 270 19.42 -7.94 3.58
CA ASP A 270 20.69 -7.48 3.01
C ASP A 270 20.60 -6.77 1.64
N GLY A 271 19.40 -6.38 1.22
CA GLY A 271 19.15 -5.65 -0.04
C GLY A 271 18.72 -6.52 -1.22
N VAL A 272 18.31 -7.76 -0.98
CA VAL A 272 17.66 -8.57 -2.03
C VAL A 272 16.40 -7.84 -2.51
N GLU A 273 16.32 -7.60 -3.82
CA GLU A 273 15.29 -6.79 -4.50
C GLU A 273 13.86 -7.27 -4.24
N HIS A 274 13.69 -8.53 -3.84
CA HIS A 274 12.42 -9.15 -3.56
C HIS A 274 12.35 -9.55 -2.09
N TRP A 275 11.23 -9.20 -1.45
CA TRP A 275 10.85 -9.77 -0.16
C TRP A 275 10.58 -11.27 -0.31
N ASP A 276 10.67 -12.01 0.78
CA ASP A 276 10.43 -13.46 0.79
C ASP A 276 9.09 -13.81 0.13
N GLU A 277 9.09 -14.81 -0.76
CA GLU A 277 7.84 -15.25 -1.41
C GLU A 277 6.82 -15.70 -0.36
N GLN A 278 5.52 -15.56 -0.69
CA GLN A 278 4.42 -16.03 0.17
C GLN A 278 4.44 -15.41 1.59
N THR A 279 5.12 -14.28 1.76
CA THR A 279 5.34 -13.63 3.05
C THR A 279 4.88 -12.18 3.01
N ALA A 280 4.05 -11.76 3.95
CA ALA A 280 3.75 -10.36 4.21
C ALA A 280 4.63 -9.85 5.38
N ALA A 281 5.63 -9.02 5.09
CA ALA A 281 6.48 -8.42 6.10
C ALA A 281 5.75 -7.26 6.81
N LEU A 282 5.71 -7.26 8.14
CA LEU A 282 5.14 -6.17 8.94
C LEU A 282 6.26 -5.50 9.76
N VAL A 283 6.76 -4.37 9.29
CA VAL A 283 7.95 -3.71 9.83
C VAL A 283 7.57 -2.49 10.66
N PHE A 284 7.92 -2.52 11.94
CA PHE A 284 7.93 -1.35 12.81
C PHE A 284 9.34 -0.75 12.77
N SER A 285 9.47 0.51 12.36
CA SER A 285 10.73 1.15 12.03
C SER A 285 11.04 2.33 12.95
N ALA A 286 11.90 2.10 13.94
CA ALA A 286 12.32 3.15 14.86
C ALA A 286 13.17 4.19 14.12
N GLY A 287 12.81 5.46 14.26
CA GLY A 287 13.35 6.59 13.50
C GLY A 287 12.52 7.00 12.27
N GLY A 288 11.51 6.23 11.89
CA GLY A 288 10.74 6.46 10.66
C GLY A 288 9.65 7.53 10.75
N GLY A 289 9.40 8.12 11.92
CA GLY A 289 8.36 9.14 12.09
C GLY A 289 6.98 8.74 11.55
N GLY A 290 6.44 9.59 10.67
CA GLY A 290 5.16 9.37 10.00
C GLY A 290 5.18 8.42 8.81
N TYR A 291 6.29 7.72 8.55
CA TYR A 291 6.35 6.78 7.43
C TYR A 291 5.27 5.70 7.59
N ALA A 292 4.45 5.56 6.57
CA ALA A 292 3.51 4.47 6.37
C ALA A 292 3.53 4.11 4.90
N GLY A 293 3.54 2.81 4.58
CA GLY A 293 3.42 2.34 3.22
C GLY A 293 3.45 0.83 3.13
N ALA A 294 2.90 0.32 2.02
CA ALA A 294 2.77 -1.10 1.77
C ALA A 294 2.69 -1.42 0.28
N ASN A 295 2.92 -2.70 -0.07
CA ASN A 295 2.71 -3.23 -1.41
C ASN A 295 2.56 -4.76 -1.40
N LEU A 296 2.07 -5.33 -2.50
CA LEU A 296 2.04 -6.77 -2.78
C LEU A 296 2.63 -7.05 -4.18
N TYR A 297 3.59 -7.98 -4.25
CA TYR A 297 4.19 -8.48 -5.48
C TYR A 297 3.49 -9.76 -5.97
N PRO A 298 3.59 -10.11 -7.28
CA PRO A 298 2.85 -11.23 -7.87
C PRO A 298 3.15 -12.62 -7.28
N ASN A 299 4.29 -12.80 -6.61
CA ASN A 299 4.68 -14.03 -5.90
C ASN A 299 4.19 -14.10 -4.44
N TYR A 300 3.20 -13.27 -4.09
CA TYR A 300 2.67 -13.09 -2.73
C TYR A 300 3.72 -12.63 -1.71
N ALA A 301 4.83 -12.03 -2.15
CA ALA A 301 5.67 -11.25 -1.28
C ALA A 301 4.99 -9.88 -1.05
N GLY A 302 4.64 -9.56 0.19
CA GLY A 302 4.03 -8.29 0.58
C GLY A 302 4.87 -7.60 1.65
N TRP A 303 4.70 -6.29 1.80
CA TRP A 303 5.29 -5.55 2.92
C TRP A 303 4.35 -4.44 3.39
N ALA A 304 4.47 -4.13 4.66
CA ALA A 304 3.83 -3.03 5.37
C ALA A 304 4.87 -2.45 6.34
N ILE A 305 5.21 -1.17 6.21
CA ILE A 305 6.23 -0.49 7.02
C ILE A 305 5.59 0.71 7.72
N VAL A 306 5.81 0.84 9.03
CA VAL A 306 5.32 1.96 9.85
C VAL A 306 6.42 2.56 10.73
N GLY A 307 6.36 3.86 11.02
CA GLY A 307 7.39 4.62 11.75
C GLY A 307 7.09 4.90 13.24
N ASP A 308 7.81 5.90 13.80
CA ASP A 308 7.69 6.31 15.21
C ASP A 308 6.28 6.76 15.59
N TRP A 309 5.50 7.34 14.68
CA TRP A 309 4.15 7.83 14.98
C TRP A 309 3.16 6.70 15.29
N VAL A 310 3.54 5.45 14.98
CA VAL A 310 2.93 4.22 15.49
C VAL A 310 3.59 3.75 16.78
N LEU A 311 4.93 3.71 16.84
CA LEU A 311 5.68 3.15 17.97
C LEU A 311 5.53 3.94 19.28
N GLU A 312 5.55 5.27 19.25
CA GLU A 312 5.43 6.08 20.48
C GLU A 312 4.05 5.89 21.15
N PRO A 313 2.91 5.99 20.44
CA PRO A 313 1.61 5.88 21.11
C PRO A 313 1.28 4.46 21.58
N ILE A 314 1.82 3.40 20.95
CA ILE A 314 1.60 2.02 21.43
C ILE A 314 2.50 1.64 22.61
N SER A 315 3.66 2.29 22.77
CA SER A 315 4.63 2.00 23.84
C SER A 315 4.59 2.99 25.01
N GLY A 316 4.12 4.22 24.78
CA GLY A 316 4.23 5.32 25.73
C GLY A 316 5.62 5.97 25.80
N VAL A 317 6.56 5.59 24.92
CA VAL A 317 7.95 6.10 24.91
C VAL A 317 8.21 6.96 23.67
N VAL A 318 8.66 8.20 23.92
CA VAL A 318 9.06 9.15 22.87
C VAL A 318 10.46 8.81 22.37
N ASN A 319 10.66 8.79 21.05
CA ASN A 319 11.96 8.63 20.41
C ASN A 319 12.75 9.94 20.52
N ASP A 320 13.85 9.93 21.26
CA ASP A 320 14.69 11.11 21.50
C ASP A 320 15.67 11.39 20.35
N TRP A 321 15.97 10.39 19.51
CA TRP A 321 16.84 10.50 18.33
C TRP A 321 16.11 10.40 16.99
N GLY A 322 14.88 9.87 16.97
CA GLY A 322 14.06 9.63 15.78
C GLY A 322 13.31 10.85 15.25
N ILE A 323 12.15 10.60 14.62
CA ILE A 323 11.22 11.67 14.19
C ILE A 323 9.94 11.58 15.06
N PRO A 324 10.00 12.00 16.33
CA PRO A 324 8.93 11.82 17.31
C PRO A 324 7.59 12.48 16.94
N CYS A 325 6.51 12.07 17.62
CA CYS A 325 5.15 12.59 17.44
C CYS A 325 5.02 14.10 17.63
N LYS A 326 5.94 14.72 18.39
CA LYS A 326 6.04 16.18 18.55
C LYS A 326 6.30 16.95 17.24
N TYR A 327 6.68 16.24 16.17
CA TYR A 327 6.88 16.77 14.82
C TYR A 327 5.70 16.52 13.88
N SER A 328 4.69 15.75 14.32
CA SER A 328 3.40 15.67 13.63
C SER A 328 2.53 16.89 13.94
N ASP A 329 1.47 17.07 13.16
CA ASP A 329 0.35 17.97 13.43
C ASP A 329 -0.65 17.41 14.47
N GLY A 330 -0.36 16.22 15.02
CA GLY A 330 -1.05 15.60 16.15
C GLY A 330 -2.08 14.53 15.79
N TRP A 331 -2.67 14.52 14.59
CA TRP A 331 -3.70 13.51 14.26
C TRP A 331 -3.08 12.12 14.07
N GLN A 332 -1.86 12.04 13.53
CA GLN A 332 -1.17 10.77 13.27
C GLN A 332 -0.74 10.02 14.54
N CYS A 333 -0.72 10.70 15.67
CA CYS A 333 -0.31 10.17 16.97
C CYS A 333 -1.46 10.05 17.98
N SER A 334 -2.72 10.16 17.54
CA SER A 334 -3.88 10.22 18.44
C SER A 334 -5.07 9.37 17.97
N GLY A 335 -5.99 9.09 18.90
CA GLY A 335 -7.17 8.27 18.64
C GLY A 335 -6.81 6.85 18.19
N GLY A 336 -7.53 6.34 17.19
CA GLY A 336 -7.25 5.04 16.58
C GLY A 336 -6.05 5.02 15.65
N VAL A 337 -5.57 6.18 15.17
CA VAL A 337 -4.63 6.28 14.05
C VAL A 337 -3.36 5.43 14.25
N PRO A 338 -2.61 5.53 15.38
CA PRO A 338 -1.37 4.78 15.56
C PRO A 338 -1.54 3.26 15.45
N LYS A 339 -2.69 2.72 15.90
CA LYS A 339 -2.98 1.29 15.84
C LYS A 339 -3.73 0.88 14.57
N GLY A 340 -4.41 1.81 13.93
CA GLY A 340 -5.08 1.59 12.65
C GLY A 340 -4.10 1.56 11.48
N THR A 341 -3.06 2.40 11.48
CA THR A 341 -2.08 2.47 10.39
C THR A 341 -1.47 1.09 10.06
N PRO A 342 -0.82 0.36 10.98
CA PRO A 342 -0.31 -0.99 10.68
C PRO A 342 -1.41 -2.00 10.29
N ALA A 343 -2.66 -1.84 10.75
CA ALA A 343 -3.77 -2.68 10.31
C ALA A 343 -4.17 -2.43 8.84
N HIS A 344 -4.15 -1.17 8.41
CA HIS A 344 -4.39 -0.70 7.04
C HIS A 344 -3.26 -1.10 6.09
N GLU A 345 -2.00 -0.80 6.44
CA GLU A 345 -0.84 -1.16 5.64
C GLU A 345 -0.71 -2.68 5.47
N LEU A 346 -1.04 -3.47 6.50
CA LEU A 346 -1.06 -4.93 6.37
C LEU A 346 -2.18 -5.42 5.42
N GLY A 347 -3.30 -4.69 5.33
CA GLY A 347 -4.35 -4.96 4.35
C GLY A 347 -3.86 -4.80 2.90
N HIS A 348 -3.05 -3.76 2.65
CA HIS A 348 -2.33 -3.58 1.38
C HIS A 348 -1.31 -4.69 1.12
N ALA A 349 -0.55 -5.12 2.14
CA ALA A 349 0.37 -6.26 2.02
C ALA A 349 -0.34 -7.60 1.75
N PHE A 350 -1.65 -7.71 2.03
CA PHE A 350 -2.49 -8.84 1.61
C PHE A 350 -3.11 -8.68 0.23
N GLY A 351 -2.99 -7.50 -0.41
CA GLY A 351 -3.50 -7.21 -1.75
C GLY A 351 -4.80 -6.42 -1.82
N LEU A 352 -5.30 -5.89 -0.70
CA LEU A 352 -6.43 -4.95 -0.71
C LEU A 352 -5.97 -3.59 -1.26
N GLY A 353 -6.82 -2.94 -2.08
CA GLY A 353 -6.68 -1.52 -2.39
C GLY A 353 -7.42 -0.65 -1.37
N HIS A 354 -7.33 0.67 -1.52
CA HIS A 354 -8.36 1.56 -0.96
C HIS A 354 -9.70 1.28 -1.66
N PRO A 355 -10.85 1.46 -0.98
CA PRO A 355 -12.15 1.26 -1.59
C PRO A 355 -12.41 2.23 -2.76
N ASP A 356 -13.39 1.91 -3.59
CA ASP A 356 -13.84 2.83 -4.62
C ASP A 356 -14.39 4.14 -3.97
N PRO A 357 -14.09 5.34 -4.51
CA PRO A 357 -14.65 6.60 -4.01
C PRO A 357 -16.18 6.63 -3.86
N VAL A 358 -16.93 5.89 -4.67
CA VAL A 358 -18.39 5.74 -4.55
C VAL A 358 -18.78 5.05 -3.24
N LEU A 359 -17.90 4.21 -2.68
CA LEU A 359 -18.08 3.52 -1.42
C LEU A 359 -17.56 4.30 -0.21
N TYR A 360 -16.98 5.51 -0.39
CA TYR A 360 -16.46 6.32 0.73
C TYR A 360 -17.55 6.78 1.72
N ALA A 361 -18.83 6.62 1.42
CA ALA A 361 -19.90 6.78 2.40
C ALA A 361 -19.89 5.69 3.48
N GLN A 362 -19.29 4.53 3.21
CA GLN A 362 -19.18 3.40 4.15
C GLN A 362 -17.86 3.47 4.93
N PRO A 363 -17.85 3.06 6.22
CA PRO A 363 -16.63 3.00 7.02
C PRO A 363 -15.84 1.72 6.70
N SER A 364 -14.54 1.86 6.42
CA SER A 364 -13.60 0.74 6.29
C SER A 364 -12.20 1.17 6.75
N ILE A 365 -11.46 0.24 7.34
CA ILE A 365 -10.05 0.43 7.70
C ILE A 365 -9.24 0.84 6.47
N MET A 366 -9.56 0.28 5.28
CA MET A 366 -8.89 0.55 4.01
C MET A 366 -9.25 1.92 3.42
N LYS A 367 -10.30 2.58 3.92
CA LYS A 367 -10.62 3.98 3.64
C LYS A 367 -9.93 4.92 4.63
N TRP A 368 -10.13 4.66 5.91
CA TRP A 368 -9.69 5.53 7.00
C TRP A 368 -9.42 4.71 8.25
N HIS A 369 -8.16 4.69 8.65
CA HIS A 369 -7.68 3.87 9.74
C HIS A 369 -7.80 4.54 11.13
N GLY A 370 -8.11 5.84 11.19
CA GLY A 370 -8.26 6.57 12.45
C GLY A 370 -9.45 6.13 13.32
N ASP A 371 -10.42 5.41 12.75
CA ASP A 371 -11.58 4.87 13.45
C ASP A 371 -11.33 3.48 14.09
N TYR A 372 -10.09 2.97 14.00
CA TYR A 372 -9.66 1.74 14.68
C TYR A 372 -9.84 1.86 16.21
N PRO A 373 -10.27 0.79 16.92
CA PRO A 373 -10.60 -0.56 16.43
C PRO A 373 -12.07 -0.74 16.03
N THR A 374 -12.88 0.32 16.04
CA THR A 374 -14.34 0.19 15.87
C THR A 374 -14.72 -0.07 14.42
N VAL A 375 -14.00 0.54 13.47
CA VAL A 375 -14.10 0.26 12.03
C VAL A 375 -13.74 -1.20 11.71
N GLY A 376 -14.29 -1.72 10.62
CA GLY A 376 -13.98 -3.04 10.07
C GLY A 376 -13.60 -2.95 8.59
N PHE A 377 -14.02 -3.94 7.82
CA PHE A 377 -13.83 -4.03 6.37
C PHE A 377 -15.18 -3.93 5.64
N LEU A 378 -15.16 -3.50 4.36
CA LEU A 378 -16.33 -3.67 3.48
C LEU A 378 -16.49 -5.15 3.13
N GLN A 379 -17.71 -5.59 2.80
CA GLN A 379 -17.97 -7.03 2.59
C GLN A 379 -17.06 -7.65 1.52
N TYR A 380 -16.80 -6.97 0.41
CA TYR A 380 -15.91 -7.52 -0.63
C TYR A 380 -14.43 -7.59 -0.17
N GLU A 381 -14.02 -6.76 0.79
CA GLU A 381 -12.68 -6.79 1.39
C GLU A 381 -12.57 -8.01 2.32
N VAL A 382 -13.62 -8.28 3.12
CA VAL A 382 -13.76 -9.54 3.89
C VAL A 382 -13.72 -10.75 2.97
N ASP A 383 -14.53 -10.75 1.91
CA ASP A 383 -14.61 -11.87 0.95
C ASP A 383 -13.27 -12.11 0.24
N TYR A 384 -12.51 -11.04 -0.05
CA TYR A 384 -11.16 -11.13 -0.60
C TYR A 384 -10.17 -11.73 0.41
N LEU A 385 -10.16 -11.23 1.65
CA LEU A 385 -9.26 -11.74 2.70
C LEU A 385 -9.53 -13.22 3.02
N LEU A 386 -10.79 -13.65 3.09
CA LEU A 386 -11.16 -15.07 3.26
C LEU A 386 -10.73 -15.97 2.08
N GLN A 387 -10.55 -15.39 0.89
CA GLN A 387 -10.00 -16.08 -0.28
C GLN A 387 -8.47 -16.01 -0.36
N SER A 388 -7.83 -15.07 0.34
CA SER A 388 -6.38 -14.91 0.38
C SER A 388 -5.69 -16.14 0.99
N PRO A 389 -4.56 -16.59 0.44
CA PRO A 389 -3.82 -17.72 1.00
C PRO A 389 -3.25 -17.45 2.39
N PHE A 390 -3.13 -16.19 2.81
CA PHE A 390 -2.70 -15.82 4.16
C PHE A 390 -3.70 -16.18 5.27
N PHE A 391 -4.98 -16.46 4.95
CA PHE A 391 -6.07 -16.70 5.91
C PHE A 391 -6.63 -18.14 5.85
N LYS A 392 -5.88 -19.11 5.28
CA LYS A 392 -6.33 -20.48 4.96
C LYS A 392 -5.60 -21.59 5.71
#